data_AF-A0A934IW67-F1
#
_entry.id   AF-A0A934IW67-F1
#
_cell.length_a   1.000
_cell.length_b   1.000
_cell.length_c   1.000
_cell.angle_alpha   90.00
_cell.angle_beta   90.00
_cell.angle_gamma   90.00
#
_symmetry.space_group_name_H-M   'P 1'
#
loop_
_entity.id
_entity.type
_entity.pdbx_description
1 polymer ?
#
loop_
_entity_poly.entity_id
_entity_poly.type
_entity_poly.pdbx_seq_one_letter_code
_entity_poly.pdbx_strand_id
1 'polypeptide(L)'
;MADKPYFEEQVVNQLKGYKRLASRIAMLEKQPVGMGISVSRGPENDRLQALHRKLKDMPSYMYLSQKEQDLELTAHAYLENYTTGTLSQLREVRRASGVDEEDQGKLNDIARRVAKVLEARRGDGDSYEGYEGALRRLDEIKELQEQKERIDGALELLATYKPDYTKLLKLRFIEGMSVEEVSAQLLIVRKTFSRWKPKAIEEYAELAGLSR
;
A
#
# COMPACT_ATOMS: atom_id res chain seq x y z
N MET A 1 6.99 30.72 32.15
CA MET A 1 6.66 30.04 30.88
C MET A 1 6.33 28.61 31.27
N ALA A 2 5.06 28.21 31.22
CA ALA A 2 4.68 26.84 31.58
C ALA A 2 5.16 25.90 30.46
N ASP A 3 5.83 24.81 30.84
CA ASP A 3 6.23 23.74 29.93
C ASP A 3 5.01 23.28 29.13
N LYS A 4 5.06 23.41 27.80
CA LYS A 4 4.03 22.83 26.96
C LYS A 4 4.16 21.31 27.07
N PRO A 5 3.05 20.57 27.22
CA PRO A 5 3.12 19.12 27.22
C PRO A 5 3.78 18.63 25.93
N TYR A 6 4.73 17.69 26.06
CA TYR A 6 5.53 17.14 24.95
C TYR A 6 4.67 16.67 23.76
N PHE A 7 3.44 16.20 24.03
CA PHE A 7 2.50 15.74 23.02
C PHE A 7 1.78 16.86 22.24
N GLU A 8 1.72 18.11 22.73
CA GLU A 8 0.99 19.20 22.05
C GLU A 8 1.56 19.43 20.65
N GLU A 9 2.88 19.47 20.53
CA GLU A 9 3.57 19.68 19.26
C GLU A 9 3.36 18.50 18.31
N GLN A 10 3.41 17.27 18.82
CA GLN A 10 3.17 16.05 18.03
C GLN A 10 1.75 16.04 17.45
N VAL A 11 0.73 16.31 18.27
CA VAL A 11 -0.67 16.38 17.83
C VAL A 11 -0.85 17.47 16.76
N VAL A 12 -0.31 18.67 16.99
CA VAL A 12 -0.42 19.77 16.04
C VAL A 12 0.26 19.42 14.71
N ASN A 13 1.44 18.80 14.75
CA ASN A 13 2.17 18.40 13.54
C ASN A 13 1.44 17.28 12.78
N GLN A 14 0.90 16.29 13.48
CA GLN A 14 0.12 15.20 12.88
C GLN A 14 -1.12 15.74 12.17
N LEU A 15 -1.92 16.59 12.83
CA LEU A 15 -3.14 17.14 12.26
C LEU A 15 -2.85 18.12 11.10
N LYS A 16 -1.82 18.96 11.20
CA LYS A 16 -1.39 19.82 10.08
C LYS A 16 -0.87 19.02 8.89
N GLY A 17 -0.27 17.87 9.15
CA GLY A 17 0.22 16.94 8.11
C GLY A 17 -0.89 16.19 7.38
N TYR A 18 -2.12 16.16 7.92
CA TYR A 18 -3.20 15.31 7.41
C TYR A 18 -3.50 15.53 5.92
N LYS A 19 -3.67 16.78 5.48
CA LYS A 19 -3.94 17.06 4.06
C LYS A 19 -2.78 16.66 3.15
N ARG A 20 -1.53 16.85 3.60
CA ARG A 20 -0.33 16.42 2.87
C ARG A 20 -0.29 14.90 2.73
N LEU A 21 -0.58 14.19 3.82
CA LEU A 21 -0.68 12.74 3.85
C LEU A 21 -1.75 12.25 2.86
N ALA A 22 -2.97 12.79 2.93
CA ALA A 22 -4.06 12.43 2.02
C ALA A 22 -3.70 12.74 0.55
N SER A 23 -3.03 13.86 0.30
CA SER A 23 -2.58 14.24 -1.04
C SER A 23 -1.48 13.31 -1.55
N ARG A 24 -0.58 12.86 -0.68
CA ARG A 24 0.48 11.91 -1.03
C ARG A 24 -0.11 10.55 -1.40
N ILE A 25 -1.07 10.03 -0.64
CA ILE A 25 -1.81 8.81 -1.00
C ILE A 25 -2.45 8.99 -2.38
N ALA A 26 -3.24 10.05 -2.57
CA ALA A 26 -3.92 10.29 -3.84
C ALA A 26 -2.94 10.47 -5.02
N MET A 27 -1.76 11.05 -4.78
CA MET A 27 -0.71 11.18 -5.78
C MET A 27 -0.10 9.82 -6.15
N LEU A 28 0.25 9.00 -5.15
CA LEU A 28 0.82 7.66 -5.35
C LEU A 28 -0.20 6.72 -6.03
N GLU A 29 -1.49 6.87 -5.75
CA GLU A 29 -2.57 6.12 -6.39
C GLU A 29 -2.83 6.58 -7.83
N LYS A 30 -2.76 7.89 -8.11
CA LYS A 30 -3.00 8.46 -9.44
C LYS A 30 -1.80 8.39 -10.36
N GLN A 31 -0.59 8.24 -9.81
CA GLN A 31 0.62 8.18 -10.61
C GLN A 31 0.60 6.88 -11.44
N PRO A 32 0.54 6.98 -12.77
CA PRO A 32 0.52 5.80 -13.61
C PRO A 32 1.80 4.99 -13.40
N VAL A 33 1.65 3.71 -13.12
CA VAL A 33 2.74 2.74 -13.23
C VAL A 33 2.87 2.41 -14.72
N GLY A 34 3.52 3.29 -15.47
CA GLY A 34 3.62 3.15 -16.93
C GLY A 34 2.36 3.59 -17.69
N MET A 35 2.55 3.92 -18.96
CA MET A 35 1.64 4.65 -19.85
C MET A 35 0.21 4.07 -19.91
N GLY A 36 -0.73 4.63 -19.14
CA GLY A 36 -2.05 5.06 -19.61
C GLY A 36 -2.94 4.13 -20.47
N ILE A 37 -2.79 2.81 -20.43
CA ILE A 37 -3.64 1.90 -21.22
C ILE A 37 -4.86 1.48 -20.39
N SER A 38 -6.01 2.02 -20.79
CA SER A 38 -7.31 1.44 -20.48
C SER A 38 -7.48 0.14 -21.27
N VAL A 39 -8.06 -0.88 -20.63
CA VAL A 39 -8.23 -2.22 -21.19
C VAL A 39 -9.23 -2.17 -22.36
N SER A 40 -8.72 -2.16 -23.59
CA SER A 40 -9.48 -2.56 -24.78
C SER A 40 -9.02 -3.93 -25.26
N ARG A 41 -9.91 -4.92 -25.15
CA ARG A 41 -9.75 -6.31 -25.59
C ARG A 41 -9.57 -6.38 -27.12
N GLY A 42 -8.52 -7.07 -27.57
CA GLY A 42 -8.32 -7.50 -28.96
C GLY A 42 -8.14 -9.02 -29.10
N PRO A 43 -8.15 -9.57 -30.33
CA PRO A 43 -8.41 -10.99 -30.65
C PRO A 43 -7.22 -11.95 -30.45
N GLU A 44 -6.05 -11.48 -30.02
CA GLU A 44 -4.86 -12.34 -29.86
C GLU A 44 -4.95 -13.32 -28.69
N ASN A 45 -5.78 -13.01 -27.68
CA ASN A 45 -5.94 -13.88 -26.51
C ASN A 45 -6.53 -15.27 -26.86
N ASP A 46 -7.28 -15.41 -27.95
CA ASP A 46 -7.96 -16.66 -28.29
C ASP A 46 -6.99 -17.75 -28.77
N ARG A 47 -5.90 -17.39 -29.45
CA ARG A 47 -4.90 -18.36 -29.95
C ARG A 47 -4.04 -18.92 -28.82
N LEU A 48 -3.64 -18.08 -27.87
CA LEU A 48 -2.85 -18.50 -26.70
C LEU A 48 -3.68 -19.37 -25.76
N GLN A 49 -4.96 -19.05 -25.57
CA GLN A 49 -5.86 -19.90 -24.79
C GLN A 49 -6.11 -21.26 -25.46
N ALA A 50 -6.26 -21.30 -26.78
CA ALA A 50 -6.40 -22.55 -27.53
C ALA A 50 -5.14 -23.42 -27.43
N LEU A 51 -3.95 -22.83 -27.50
CA LEU A 51 -2.68 -23.54 -27.30
C LEU A 51 -2.57 -24.10 -25.88
N HIS A 52 -2.88 -23.29 -24.87
CA HIS A 52 -2.87 -23.73 -23.47
C HIS A 52 -3.79 -24.94 -23.22
N ARG A 53 -5.00 -24.93 -23.79
CA ARG A 53 -5.93 -26.07 -23.68
C ARG A 53 -5.36 -27.35 -24.30
N LYS A 54 -4.65 -27.24 -25.43
CA LYS A 54 -4.01 -28.41 -26.08
C LYS A 54 -2.84 -28.94 -25.27
N LEU A 55 -2.01 -28.07 -24.70
CA LEU A 55 -0.82 -28.46 -23.94
C LEU A 55 -1.17 -29.06 -22.58
N LYS A 56 -2.26 -28.62 -21.94
CA LYS A 56 -2.68 -29.06 -20.60
C LYS A 56 -2.84 -30.58 -20.47
N ASP A 57 -3.27 -31.26 -21.53
CA ASP A 57 -3.56 -32.70 -21.52
C ASP A 57 -2.42 -33.54 -22.09
N MET A 58 -1.28 -32.93 -22.45
CA MET A 58 -0.10 -33.65 -22.94
C MET A 58 0.93 -33.85 -21.82
N PRO A 59 1.72 -34.93 -21.85
CA PRO A 59 2.87 -35.08 -20.96
C PRO A 59 3.91 -33.98 -21.20
N SER A 60 4.52 -33.45 -20.13
CA SER A 60 5.44 -32.31 -20.21
C SER A 60 6.65 -32.57 -21.10
N TYR A 61 7.15 -33.80 -21.17
CA TYR A 61 8.28 -34.18 -22.02
C TYR A 61 8.02 -34.01 -23.54
N MET A 62 6.76 -33.89 -23.96
CA MET A 62 6.39 -33.72 -25.38
C MET A 62 6.53 -32.27 -25.86
N TYR A 63 6.58 -31.30 -24.94
CA TYR A 63 6.59 -29.88 -25.28
C TYR A 63 7.57 -29.03 -24.45
N LEU A 64 8.21 -29.61 -23.43
CA LEU A 64 9.30 -28.99 -22.67
C LEU A 64 10.65 -29.57 -23.08
N SER A 65 11.65 -28.70 -23.18
CA SER A 65 13.05 -29.13 -23.30
C SER A 65 13.55 -29.79 -22.01
N GLN A 66 14.65 -30.55 -22.07
CA GLN A 66 15.25 -31.18 -20.89
C GLN A 66 15.46 -30.18 -19.75
N LYS A 67 16.00 -28.99 -20.08
CA LYS A 67 16.21 -27.92 -19.10
C LYS A 67 14.92 -27.45 -18.44
N GLU A 68 13.81 -27.42 -19.18
CA GLU A 68 12.52 -26.99 -18.64
C GLU A 68 11.86 -28.09 -17.80
N GLN A 69 12.06 -29.36 -18.16
CA GLN A 69 11.67 -30.51 -17.33
C GLN A 69 12.42 -30.50 -15.99
N ASP A 70 13.71 -30.15 -15.99
CA ASP A 70 14.50 -30.05 -14.76
C ASP A 70 13.99 -28.91 -13.85
N LEU A 71 13.59 -27.78 -14.43
CA LEU A 71 12.96 -26.68 -13.68
C LEU A 71 11.58 -27.07 -13.15
N GLU A 72 10.77 -27.79 -13.93
CA GLU A 72 9.48 -28.32 -13.50
C GLU A 72 9.64 -29.31 -12.33
N LEU A 73 10.61 -30.21 -12.40
CA LEU A 73 10.93 -31.16 -11.33
C LEU A 73 11.36 -30.42 -10.05
N THR A 74 12.20 -29.39 -10.19
CA THR A 74 12.64 -28.55 -9.06
C THR A 74 11.44 -27.81 -8.44
N ALA A 75 10.56 -27.25 -9.26
CA ALA A 75 9.33 -26.64 -8.77
C ALA A 75 8.47 -27.65 -7.98
N HIS A 76 8.35 -28.89 -8.48
CA HIS A 76 7.66 -29.97 -7.78
C HIS A 76 8.29 -30.39 -6.46
N ALA A 77 9.61 -30.34 -6.35
CA ALA A 77 10.30 -30.68 -5.11
C ALA A 77 10.12 -29.62 -4.01
N TYR A 78 10.06 -28.33 -4.36
CA TYR A 78 10.16 -27.23 -3.39
C TYR A 78 8.89 -26.38 -3.22
N LEU A 79 7.94 -26.43 -4.17
CA LEU A 79 6.69 -25.66 -4.06
C LEU A 79 5.59 -26.49 -3.42
N GLU A 80 5.14 -26.06 -2.24
CA GLU A 80 4.03 -26.69 -1.52
C GLU A 80 2.66 -26.39 -2.14
N ASN A 81 2.51 -25.20 -2.75
CA ASN A 81 1.21 -24.73 -3.25
C ASN A 81 1.26 -24.31 -4.74
N TYR A 82 0.47 -25.00 -5.56
CA TYR A 82 0.20 -24.65 -6.95
C TYR A 82 -0.91 -23.61 -7.04
N THR A 83 -0.59 -22.40 -6.59
CA THR A 83 -1.56 -21.30 -6.61
C THR A 83 -1.95 -20.91 -8.04
N THR A 84 -3.23 -20.58 -8.23
CA THR A 84 -3.71 -20.04 -9.50
C THR A 84 -3.42 -18.54 -9.55
N GLY A 85 -2.62 -18.12 -10.53
CA GLY A 85 -2.26 -16.71 -10.75
C GLY A 85 -0.75 -16.47 -10.69
N THR A 86 -0.21 -15.80 -11.73
CA THR A 86 1.24 -15.65 -11.95
C THR A 86 1.95 -14.87 -10.83
N LEU A 87 1.25 -13.96 -10.13
CA LEU A 87 1.79 -13.27 -8.94
C LEU A 87 1.94 -14.17 -7.73
N SER A 88 0.94 -15.01 -7.47
CA SER A 88 0.96 -15.96 -6.35
C SER A 88 2.03 -17.03 -6.58
N GLN A 89 2.17 -17.50 -7.83
CA GLN A 89 3.24 -18.43 -8.23
C GLN A 89 4.63 -17.84 -8.00
N LEU A 90 4.86 -16.57 -8.35
CA LEU A 90 6.15 -15.91 -8.10
C LEU A 90 6.48 -15.82 -6.60
N ARG A 91 5.47 -15.55 -5.75
CA ARG A 91 5.64 -15.45 -4.31
C ARG A 91 6.02 -16.79 -3.70
N GLU A 92 5.36 -17.87 -4.12
CA GLU A 92 5.66 -19.22 -3.64
C GLU A 92 7.08 -19.64 -4.05
N VAL A 93 7.49 -19.36 -5.29
CA VAL A 93 8.87 -19.66 -5.76
C VAL A 93 9.93 -18.89 -4.97
N ARG A 94 9.66 -17.65 -4.55
CA ARG A 94 10.60 -16.86 -3.75
C ARG A 94 10.67 -17.26 -2.28
N ARG A 95 9.65 -17.94 -1.77
CA ARG A 95 9.63 -18.47 -0.40
C ARG A 95 10.35 -19.80 -0.30
N ALA A 96 10.35 -20.57 -1.39
CA ALA A 96 11.16 -21.77 -1.51
C ALA A 96 12.65 -21.42 -1.40
N SER A 97 13.39 -22.27 -0.68
CA SER A 97 14.84 -22.21 -0.58
C SER A 97 15.40 -23.56 -1.01
N GLY A 98 16.32 -23.54 -1.98
CA GLY A 98 16.99 -24.75 -2.45
C GLY A 98 17.88 -25.35 -1.35
N VAL A 99 18.04 -26.66 -1.36
CA VAL A 99 18.97 -27.35 -0.44
C VAL A 99 20.42 -27.06 -0.81
N ASP A 100 20.71 -26.79 -2.09
CA ASP A 100 22.03 -26.44 -2.61
C ASP A 100 22.00 -25.22 -3.57
N GLU A 101 23.18 -24.79 -4.00
CA GLU A 101 23.32 -23.64 -4.91
C GLU A 101 22.73 -23.90 -6.31
N GLU A 102 22.70 -25.16 -6.75
CA GLU A 102 22.18 -25.54 -8.06
C GLU A 102 20.65 -25.40 -8.07
N ASP A 103 19.99 -25.95 -7.06
CA ASP A 103 18.54 -25.87 -6.86
C ASP A 103 18.11 -24.43 -6.58
N GLN A 104 18.89 -23.66 -5.81
CA GLN A 104 18.63 -22.23 -5.64
C GLN A 104 18.75 -21.47 -6.96
N GLY A 105 19.73 -21.83 -7.81
CA GLY A 105 19.88 -21.30 -9.15
C GLY A 105 18.66 -21.58 -10.04
N LYS A 106 18.12 -22.81 -9.97
CA LYS A 106 16.91 -23.22 -10.70
C LYS A 106 15.67 -22.48 -10.19
N LEU A 107 15.49 -22.34 -8.87
CA LEU A 107 14.40 -21.54 -8.28
C LEU A 107 14.48 -20.07 -8.72
N ASN A 108 15.69 -19.50 -8.79
CA ASN A 108 15.90 -18.16 -9.30
C ASN A 108 15.57 -18.04 -10.80
N ASP A 109 15.88 -19.06 -11.64
CA ASP A 109 15.48 -19.09 -13.05
C ASP A 109 13.95 -19.16 -13.19
N ILE A 110 13.28 -20.00 -12.39
CA ILE A 110 11.81 -20.09 -12.36
C ILE A 110 11.22 -18.72 -11.98
N ALA A 111 11.71 -18.09 -10.92
CA ALA A 111 11.25 -16.77 -10.49
C ALA A 111 11.45 -15.72 -11.59
N ARG A 112 12.59 -15.74 -12.29
CA ARG A 112 12.88 -14.82 -13.40
C ARG A 112 11.94 -15.03 -14.58
N ARG A 113 11.63 -16.27 -14.94
CA ARG A 113 10.70 -16.58 -16.03
C ARG A 113 9.27 -16.18 -15.70
N VAL A 114 8.80 -16.47 -14.49
CA VAL A 114 7.48 -16.03 -14.01
C VAL A 114 7.39 -14.50 -13.97
N ALA A 115 8.46 -13.83 -13.53
CA ALA A 115 8.56 -12.37 -13.58
C ALA A 115 8.51 -11.84 -15.02
N LYS A 116 9.21 -12.46 -15.98
CA LYS A 116 9.18 -12.08 -17.39
C LYS A 116 7.79 -12.24 -18.02
N VAL A 117 7.02 -13.26 -17.62
CA VAL A 117 5.61 -13.42 -18.05
C VAL A 117 4.73 -12.32 -17.46
N LEU A 118 4.96 -11.92 -16.21
CA LEU A 118 4.28 -10.76 -15.61
C LEU A 118 4.66 -9.45 -16.32
N GLU A 119 5.93 -9.28 -16.65
CA GLU A 119 6.50 -8.15 -17.36
C GLU A 119 5.90 -8.03 -18.77
N ALA A 120 5.90 -9.13 -19.54
CA ALA A 120 5.30 -9.18 -20.88
C ALA A 120 3.78 -8.96 -20.87
N ARG A 121 3.07 -9.42 -19.82
CA ARG A 121 1.63 -9.11 -19.64
C ARG A 121 1.37 -7.68 -19.19
N ARG A 122 2.38 -7.00 -18.63
CA ARG A 122 2.31 -5.60 -18.16
C ARG A 122 2.92 -4.61 -19.14
N GLY A 123 3.60 -5.09 -20.19
CA GLY A 123 4.14 -4.28 -21.29
C GLY A 123 5.50 -3.64 -21.02
N ASP A 124 6.30 -4.19 -20.10
CA ASP A 124 7.68 -3.72 -19.88
C ASP A 124 8.66 -4.53 -20.74
N GLY A 125 9.47 -3.84 -21.51
CA GLY A 125 10.77 -4.32 -21.98
C GLY A 125 11.74 -3.21 -21.63
N ASP A 126 12.77 -3.53 -20.85
CA ASP A 126 13.89 -2.66 -20.47
C ASP A 126 13.87 -1.90 -19.13
N SER A 127 13.18 -2.34 -18.07
CA SER A 127 13.53 -1.81 -16.74
C SER A 127 13.58 -2.85 -15.62
N TYR A 128 14.81 -3.10 -15.14
CA TYR A 128 15.09 -3.81 -13.88
C TYR A 128 14.51 -3.08 -12.64
N GLU A 129 13.96 -1.86 -12.80
CA GLU A 129 13.42 -0.99 -11.74
C GLU A 129 11.88 -1.07 -11.57
N GLY A 130 11.12 -1.64 -12.51
CA GLY A 130 9.65 -1.56 -12.52
C GLY A 130 8.95 -2.30 -11.38
N TYR A 131 9.35 -3.54 -11.08
CA TYR A 131 8.67 -4.38 -10.07
C TYR A 131 9.03 -3.99 -8.63
N GLU A 132 10.32 -3.80 -8.33
CA GLU A 132 10.74 -3.35 -7.01
C GLU A 132 10.21 -1.94 -6.71
N GLY A 133 10.20 -1.04 -7.71
CA GLY A 133 9.61 0.28 -7.56
C GLY A 133 8.09 0.25 -7.37
N ALA A 134 7.38 -0.75 -7.91
CA ALA A 134 5.95 -0.93 -7.65
C ALA A 134 5.68 -1.49 -6.25
N LEU A 135 6.47 -2.46 -5.77
CA LEU A 135 6.35 -2.98 -4.41
C LEU A 135 6.61 -1.90 -3.36
N ARG A 136 7.73 -1.15 -3.48
CA ARG A 136 8.05 -0.05 -2.55
C ARG A 136 6.93 1.00 -2.51
N ARG A 137 6.30 1.29 -3.64
CA ARG A 137 5.15 2.20 -3.71
C ARG A 137 3.90 1.66 -2.99
N LEU A 138 3.60 0.37 -3.15
CA LEU A 138 2.49 -0.27 -2.44
C LEU A 138 2.73 -0.28 -0.92
N ASP A 139 3.95 -0.57 -0.49
CA ASP A 139 4.34 -0.53 0.92
C ASP A 139 4.20 0.89 1.48
N GLU A 140 4.67 1.92 0.76
CA GLU A 140 4.50 3.33 1.15
C GLU A 140 3.02 3.73 1.27
N ILE A 141 2.18 3.35 0.30
CA ILE A 141 0.73 3.63 0.35
C ILE A 141 0.11 3.01 1.61
N LYS A 142 0.46 1.75 1.92
CA LYS A 142 -0.09 1.04 3.07
C LYS A 142 0.29 1.73 4.38
N GLU A 143 1.56 2.09 4.57
CA GLU A 143 2.02 2.81 5.76
C GLU A 143 1.30 4.16 5.94
N LEU A 144 1.12 4.91 4.84
CA LEU A 144 0.40 6.18 4.86
C LEU A 144 -1.09 6.00 5.17
N GLN A 145 -1.74 4.95 4.63
CA GLN A 145 -3.12 4.62 4.92
C GLN A 145 -3.31 4.27 6.41
N GLU A 146 -2.44 3.45 6.98
CA GLU A 146 -2.47 3.11 8.41
C GLU A 146 -2.26 4.34 9.31
N GLN A 147 -1.44 5.30 8.88
CA GLN A 147 -1.30 6.58 9.59
C GLN A 147 -2.58 7.42 9.50
N LYS A 148 -3.22 7.47 8.32
CA LYS A 148 -4.47 8.20 8.11
C LYS A 148 -5.60 7.63 8.97
N GLU A 149 -5.77 6.30 8.95
CA GLU A 149 -6.81 5.59 9.69
C GLU A 149 -6.70 5.80 11.20
N ARG A 150 -5.46 5.85 11.73
CA ARG A 150 -5.24 6.20 13.14
C ARG A 150 -5.75 7.60 13.49
N ILE A 151 -5.48 8.60 12.65
CA ILE A 151 -5.96 9.97 12.85
C ILE A 151 -7.50 10.02 12.77
N ASP A 152 -8.07 9.39 11.74
CA ASP A 152 -9.51 9.36 11.53
C ASP A 152 -10.23 8.67 12.68
N GLY A 153 -9.75 7.49 13.09
CA GLY A 153 -10.31 6.74 14.22
C GLY A 153 -10.27 7.51 15.53
N ALA A 154 -9.16 8.20 15.84
CA ALA A 154 -9.08 9.04 17.04
C ALA A 154 -10.08 10.21 16.99
N LEU A 155 -10.22 10.88 15.83
CA LEU A 155 -11.17 11.98 15.67
C LEU A 155 -12.63 11.52 15.69
N GLU A 156 -12.93 10.34 15.15
CA GLU A 156 -14.25 9.71 15.20
C GLU A 156 -14.64 9.34 16.62
N LEU A 157 -13.73 8.68 17.37
CA LEU A 157 -13.94 8.37 18.77
C LEU A 157 -14.17 9.64 19.58
N LEU A 158 -13.33 10.67 19.42
CA LEU A 158 -13.51 11.96 20.08
C LEU A 158 -14.86 12.60 19.73
N ALA A 159 -15.33 12.44 18.49
CA ALA A 159 -16.60 13.02 18.06
C ALA A 159 -17.81 12.40 18.76
N THR A 160 -17.71 11.14 19.22
CA THR A 160 -18.83 10.46 19.89
C THR A 160 -19.21 11.11 21.23
N TYR A 161 -18.24 11.68 21.95
CA TYR A 161 -18.46 12.23 23.29
C TYR A 161 -18.07 13.71 23.45
N LYS A 162 -17.20 14.25 22.58
CA LYS A 162 -16.81 15.66 22.53
C LYS A 162 -16.78 16.19 21.08
N PRO A 163 -17.95 16.24 20.39
CA PRO A 163 -18.03 16.64 18.98
C PRO A 163 -17.45 18.02 18.69
N ASP A 164 -17.61 18.99 19.59
CA ASP A 164 -17.09 20.35 19.39
C ASP A 164 -15.56 20.42 19.47
N TYR A 165 -14.91 19.51 20.21
CA TYR A 165 -13.46 19.41 20.27
C TYR A 165 -12.92 18.86 18.94
N THR A 166 -13.56 17.82 18.41
CA THR A 166 -13.24 17.31 17.07
C THR A 166 -13.38 18.40 16.02
N LYS A 167 -14.49 19.14 16.01
CA LYS A 167 -14.68 20.25 15.05
C LYS A 167 -13.60 21.31 15.19
N LEU A 168 -13.28 21.73 16.43
CA LEU A 168 -12.21 22.70 16.69
C LEU A 168 -10.87 22.23 16.12
N LEU A 169 -10.48 20.98 16.39
CA LEU A 169 -9.21 20.41 15.90
C LEU A 169 -9.17 20.35 14.38
N LYS A 170 -10.24 19.86 13.74
CA LYS A 170 -10.36 19.80 12.28
C LYS A 170 -10.23 21.20 11.65
N LEU A 171 -11.03 22.16 12.11
CA LEU A 171 -11.01 23.52 11.55
C LEU A 171 -9.66 24.22 11.78
N ARG A 172 -9.09 24.12 12.99
CA ARG A 172 -7.86 24.83 13.32
C ARG A 172 -6.62 24.22 12.65
N PHE A 173 -6.50 22.89 12.67
CA PHE A 173 -5.24 22.22 12.34
C PHE A 173 -5.27 21.45 11.02
N ILE A 174 -6.42 20.91 10.60
CA ILE A 174 -6.55 20.26 9.29
C ILE A 174 -6.90 21.29 8.21
N GLU A 175 -7.89 22.15 8.48
CA GLU A 175 -8.30 23.21 7.55
C GLU A 175 -7.38 24.43 7.59
N GLY A 176 -6.59 24.57 8.66
CA GLY A 176 -5.61 25.66 8.79
C GLY A 176 -6.22 27.02 9.11
N MET A 177 -7.51 27.08 9.47
CA MET A 177 -8.22 28.33 9.76
C MET A 177 -7.62 29.07 10.96
N SER A 178 -7.69 30.39 10.96
CA SER A 178 -7.31 31.25 12.08
C SER A 178 -8.22 31.03 13.30
N VAL A 179 -7.79 31.55 14.46
CA VAL A 179 -8.57 31.42 15.70
C VAL A 179 -9.92 32.12 15.57
N GLU A 180 -9.93 33.26 14.87
CA GLU A 180 -11.08 34.11 14.61
C GLU A 180 -12.10 33.38 13.71
N GLU A 181 -11.64 32.76 12.63
CA GLU A 181 -12.49 31.96 11.73
C GLU A 181 -13.08 30.73 12.43
N VAL A 182 -12.27 29.99 13.20
CA VAL A 182 -12.75 28.83 13.97
C VAL A 182 -13.79 29.27 15.01
N SER A 183 -13.53 30.38 15.70
CA SER A 183 -14.44 30.93 16.70
C SER A 183 -15.78 31.33 16.06
N ALA A 184 -15.74 31.96 14.88
CA ALA A 184 -16.93 32.31 14.11
C ALA A 184 -17.71 31.07 13.65
N GLN A 185 -17.04 30.05 13.10
CA GLN A 185 -17.69 28.82 12.63
C GLN A 185 -18.33 28.02 13.77
N LEU A 186 -17.72 27.99 14.95
CA LEU A 186 -18.24 27.30 16.12
C LEU A 186 -19.21 28.15 16.95
N LEU A 187 -19.46 29.41 16.56
CA LEU A 187 -20.27 30.38 17.31
C LEU A 187 -19.80 30.54 18.77
N ILE A 188 -18.47 30.55 18.98
CA ILE A 188 -17.85 30.73 20.28
C ILE A 188 -17.00 31.99 20.32
N VAL A 189 -16.77 32.53 21.52
CA VAL A 189 -15.82 33.62 21.74
C VAL A 189 -14.38 33.11 21.83
N ARG A 190 -13.40 33.96 21.51
CA ARG A 190 -11.97 33.64 21.58
C ARG A 190 -11.53 33.06 22.93
N LYS A 191 -12.11 33.53 24.04
CA LYS A 191 -11.85 33.01 25.39
C LYS A 191 -12.25 31.53 25.53
N THR A 192 -13.37 31.13 24.92
CA THR A 192 -13.82 29.74 24.89
C THR A 192 -12.87 28.89 24.06
N PHE A 193 -12.47 29.38 22.87
CA PHE A 193 -11.46 28.71 22.04
C PHE A 193 -10.16 28.45 22.81
N SER A 194 -9.59 29.46 23.47
CA SER A 194 -8.34 29.33 24.22
C SER A 194 -8.44 28.32 25.36
N ARG A 195 -9.63 28.14 25.96
CA ARG A 195 -9.89 27.15 27.00
C ARG A 195 -10.12 25.75 26.44
N TRP A 196 -10.76 25.63 25.29
CA TRP A 196 -11.08 24.34 24.66
C TRP A 196 -9.89 23.74 23.94
N LYS A 197 -9.07 24.54 23.25
CA LYS A 197 -7.91 24.07 22.49
C LYS A 197 -7.00 23.10 23.27
N PRO A 198 -6.46 23.45 24.46
CA PRO A 198 -5.56 22.54 25.17
C PRO A 198 -6.26 21.23 25.58
N LYS A 199 -7.53 21.31 26.02
CA LYS A 199 -8.32 20.12 26.38
C LYS A 199 -8.61 19.22 25.18
N ALA A 200 -8.92 19.82 24.03
CA ALA A 200 -9.13 19.06 22.80
C ALA A 200 -7.87 18.32 22.36
N ILE A 201 -6.70 18.96 22.49
CA ILE A 201 -5.42 18.34 22.17
C ILE A 201 -5.10 17.18 23.12
N GLU A 202 -5.31 17.37 24.42
CA GLU A 202 -5.09 16.34 25.45
C GLU A 202 -5.95 15.10 25.20
N GLU A 203 -7.26 15.29 25.00
CA GLU A 203 -8.19 14.19 24.72
C GLU A 203 -7.86 13.44 23.42
N TYR A 204 -7.48 14.19 22.37
CA TYR A 204 -7.02 13.57 21.14
C TYR A 204 -5.71 12.78 21.36
N ALA A 205 -4.76 13.32 22.13
CA ALA A 205 -3.49 12.66 22.41
C ALA A 205 -3.70 11.34 23.14
N GLU A 206 -4.65 11.27 24.08
CA GLU A 206 -5.01 10.03 24.77
C GLU A 206 -5.54 8.97 23.80
N LEU A 207 -6.50 9.35 22.95
CA LEU A 207 -7.10 8.43 21.97
C LEU A 207 -6.10 7.98 20.89
N ALA A 208 -5.19 8.87 20.49
CA ALA A 208 -4.15 8.58 19.50
C ALA A 208 -2.94 7.83 20.10
N GLY A 209 -2.89 7.61 21.42
CA GLY A 209 -1.78 6.95 22.11
C GLY A 209 -0.50 7.78 22.19
N LEU A 210 -0.61 9.11 22.15
CA LEU A 210 0.50 10.08 22.15
C LEU A 210 0.77 10.70 23.53
N SER A 211 -0.10 10.47 24.52
CA SER A 211 -0.02 11.09 25.86
C SER A 211 0.83 10.31 26.88
N ARG A 212 1.58 9.28 26.47
CA ARG A 212 2.42 8.46 27.36
C ARG A 212 3.83 9.00 27.54
#